data_AF-A0A436W706-F1
#
_entry.id   AF-A0A436W706-F1
#
_cell.length_a   1.000
_cell.length_b   1.000
_cell.length_c   1.000
_cell.angle_alpha   90.00
_cell.angle_beta   90.00
_cell.angle_gamma   90.00
#
_symmetry.space_group_name_H-M   'P 1'
#
loop_
_entity.id
_entity.type
_entity.pdbx_description
1 polymer ?
#
loop_
_entity_poly.entity_id
_entity_poly.type
_entity_poly.pdbx_seq_one_letter_code
_entity_poly.pdbx_strand_id
1 'polypeptide(L)'
;FDLLADLRAMGETSPLVDRSRRPGTRKFFARAAEIYAERFSDPDGRIRASFSLVWMSGWAPDASQQKPLKPGTAKVSLKTILEGPQDR
;
A
#
# COMPACT_ATOMS: atom_id res chain seq x y z
N PHE A 1 -8.91 22.24 -11.92
CA PHE A 1 -9.21 20.79 -11.84
C PHE A 1 -8.52 20.29 -10.58
N ASP A 2 -9.10 20.60 -9.43
CA ASP A 2 -8.37 20.50 -8.17
C ASP A 2 -8.17 19.03 -7.79
N LEU A 3 -9.20 18.21 -8.00
CA LEU A 3 -9.12 16.75 -7.87
C LEU A 3 -7.97 16.12 -8.68
N LEU A 4 -7.71 16.60 -9.91
CA LEU A 4 -6.59 16.07 -10.72
C LEU A 4 -5.23 16.54 -10.20
N ALA A 5 -5.16 17.70 -9.57
CA ALA A 5 -3.95 18.18 -8.90
C ALA A 5 -3.67 17.37 -7.64
N ASP A 6 -4.71 17.08 -6.84
CA ASP A 6 -4.63 16.26 -5.64
C ASP A 6 -4.15 14.83 -5.97
N LEU A 7 -4.76 14.19 -6.97
CA LEU A 7 -4.34 12.87 -7.46
C LEU A 7 -2.87 12.84 -7.91
N ARG A 8 -2.38 13.93 -8.51
CA ARG A 8 -0.96 14.05 -8.88
C ARG A 8 -0.06 14.14 -7.66
N ALA A 9 -0.44 14.95 -6.67
CA ALA A 9 0.30 15.09 -5.43
C ALA A 9 0.33 13.77 -4.64
N MET A 10 -0.75 12.97 -4.71
CA MET A 10 -0.83 11.63 -4.10
C MET A 10 -0.02 10.55 -4.84
N GLY A 11 0.55 10.85 -6.01
CA GLY A 11 1.26 9.86 -6.83
C GLY A 11 0.36 8.91 -7.63
N GLU A 12 -0.96 9.15 -7.63
CA GLU A 12 -2.01 8.31 -8.25
C GLU A 12 -2.11 8.47 -9.78
N THR A 13 -1.02 8.86 -10.43
CA THR A 13 -1.02 9.25 -11.85
C THR A 13 -0.74 8.10 -12.81
N SER A 14 -0.20 6.98 -12.32
CA SER A 14 0.27 5.88 -13.17
C SER A 14 0.13 4.46 -12.59
N PRO A 15 -0.96 4.07 -11.89
CA PRO A 15 -1.11 2.67 -11.46
C PRO A 15 -1.72 1.74 -12.52
N LEU A 16 -2.32 2.26 -13.61
CA LEU A 16 -3.10 1.44 -14.54
C LEU A 16 -2.26 0.85 -15.68
N VAL A 17 -2.20 -0.48 -15.74
CA VAL A 17 -1.56 -1.26 -16.82
C VAL A 17 -2.25 -1.00 -18.17
N ASP A 18 -3.58 -0.90 -18.18
CA ASP A 18 -4.39 -0.73 -19.40
C ASP A 18 -4.60 0.74 -19.81
N ARG A 19 -3.77 1.66 -19.32
CA ARG A 19 -3.92 3.08 -19.65
C ARG A 19 -3.69 3.34 -21.13
N SER A 20 -4.44 4.29 -21.68
CA SER A 20 -4.17 4.83 -23.01
C SER A 20 -2.74 5.39 -23.07
N ARG A 21 -1.98 4.98 -24.09
CA ARG A 21 -0.65 5.53 -24.40
C ARG A 21 -0.71 6.86 -25.15
N ARG A 22 -1.89 7.27 -25.60
CA ARG A 22 -2.10 8.55 -26.28
C ARG A 22 -2.27 9.66 -25.23
N PRO A 23 -1.56 10.80 -25.35
CA PRO A 23 -1.79 11.95 -24.50
C PRO A 23 -3.26 12.41 -24.54
N GLY A 24 -3.83 12.75 -23.39
CA GLY A 24 -5.18 13.30 -23.30
C GLY A 24 -5.25 14.71 -23.91
N THR A 25 -6.37 15.03 -24.56
CA THR A 25 -6.62 16.37 -25.11
C THR A 25 -7.37 17.24 -24.09
N ARG A 26 -7.36 18.57 -24.27
CA ARG A 26 -8.17 19.47 -23.43
C ARG A 26 -9.66 19.11 -23.44
N LYS A 27 -10.20 18.78 -24.63
CA LYS A 27 -11.61 18.38 -24.79
C LYS A 27 -11.93 17.09 -24.03
N PHE A 28 -11.01 16.13 -24.01
CA PHE A 28 -11.17 14.90 -23.23
C PHE A 28 -11.34 15.19 -21.74
N PHE A 29 -10.44 16.00 -21.15
CA PHE A 29 -10.52 16.33 -19.72
C PHE A 29 -11.74 17.17 -19.37
N ALA A 30 -12.15 18.10 -20.24
CA ALA A 30 -13.38 18.86 -20.06
C ALA A 30 -14.61 17.93 -19.98
N ARG A 31 -14.77 17.03 -20.96
CA ARG A 31 -15.91 16.10 -20.98
C ARG A 31 -15.87 15.11 -19.81
N ALA A 32 -14.68 14.65 -19.43
CA ALA A 32 -14.52 13.77 -18.27
C ALA A 32 -14.99 14.47 -16.98
N ALA A 33 -14.65 15.74 -16.80
CA ALA A 33 -15.06 16.49 -15.61
C ALA A 33 -16.56 16.81 -15.58
N GLU A 34 -17.18 17.10 -16.72
CA GLU A 34 -18.65 17.22 -16.82
C GLU A 34 -19.33 15.94 -16.33
N ILE A 35 -18.95 14.79 -16.90
CA ILE A 35 -19.52 13.49 -16.53
C ILE A 35 -19.27 13.17 -15.06
N TYR A 36 -18.08 13.52 -14.55
CA TYR A 36 -17.75 13.26 -13.15
C TYR A 36 -18.58 14.14 -12.21
N ALA A 37 -18.77 15.42 -12.53
CA ALA A 37 -19.61 16.32 -11.76
C ALA A 37 -21.08 15.89 -11.78
N GLU A 38 -21.61 15.47 -12.94
CA GLU A 38 -22.98 14.96 -13.06
C GLU A 38 -23.26 13.76 -12.13
N ARG A 39 -22.24 12.93 -11.87
CA ARG A 39 -22.39 11.66 -11.15
C ARG A 39 -21.99 11.72 -9.68
N PHE A 40 -21.09 12.63 -9.29
CA PHE A 40 -20.41 12.61 -7.99
C PHE A 40 -20.38 13.96 -7.26
N SER A 41 -21.18 14.95 -7.71
CA SER A 41 -21.35 16.19 -6.97
C SER A 41 -22.35 16.00 -5.82
N ASP A 42 -22.01 16.54 -4.66
CA ASP A 42 -22.92 16.74 -3.54
C ASP A 42 -23.89 17.91 -3.86
N PRO A 43 -25.02 18.06 -3.13
CA PRO A 43 -25.98 19.15 -3.35
C PRO A 43 -25.41 20.58 -3.23
N ASP A 44 -24.25 20.73 -2.58
CA ASP A 44 -23.51 21.99 -2.46
C ASP A 44 -22.53 22.25 -3.64
N GLY A 45 -22.53 21.37 -4.64
CA GLY A 45 -21.68 21.46 -5.83
C GLY A 45 -20.24 20.98 -5.62
N ARG A 46 -19.90 20.41 -4.45
CA ARG A 46 -18.58 19.85 -4.20
C ARG A 46 -18.47 18.44 -4.77
N ILE A 47 -17.30 18.10 -5.28
CA ILE A 47 -17.00 16.74 -5.74
C ILE A 47 -16.52 15.91 -4.56
N ARG A 48 -17.26 14.84 -4.22
CA ARG A 48 -16.83 13.87 -3.21
C ARG A 48 -16.01 12.75 -3.85
N ALA A 49 -14.73 12.65 -3.48
CA ALA A 49 -13.84 11.58 -3.92
C ALA A 49 -13.47 10.67 -2.75
N SER A 50 -13.54 9.36 -2.96
CA SER A 50 -13.15 8.33 -1.99
C SER A 50 -11.95 7.56 -2.54
N PHE A 51 -10.97 7.29 -1.68
CA PHE A 51 -9.74 6.59 -2.05
C PHE A 51 -9.53 5.39 -1.13
N SER A 52 -9.00 4.31 -1.70
CA SER A 52 -8.55 3.13 -0.94
C SER A 52 -7.04 3.11 -0.94
N LEU A 53 -6.42 3.21 0.24
CA LEU A 53 -4.97 3.19 0.38
C LEU A 53 -4.53 1.82 0.90
N VAL A 54 -3.63 1.17 0.17
CA VAL A 54 -2.90 -0.01 0.64
C VAL A 54 -1.52 0.44 1.11
N TRP A 55 -1.17 0.15 2.36
CA TRP A 55 0.13 0.48 2.93
C TRP A 55 0.74 -0.76 3.59
N MET A 56 2.08 -0.81 3.62
CA MET A 56 2.84 -1.87 4.28
C MET A 56 4.04 -1.25 4.96
N SER A 57 4.25 -1.57 6.23
CA SER A 57 5.47 -1.27 6.97
C SER A 57 6.24 -2.54 7.27
N GLY A 58 7.56 -2.46 7.28
CA GLY A 58 8.43 -3.56 7.69
C GLY A 58 9.73 -3.03 8.27
N TRP A 59 10.42 -3.89 9.01
CA TRP A 59 11.75 -3.62 9.55
C TRP A 59 12.76 -4.52 8.87
N ALA A 60 13.92 -3.96 8.53
CA ALA A 60 15.05 -4.76 8.09
C ALA A 60 15.61 -5.56 9.29
N PRO A 61 16.09 -6.80 9.09
CA PRO A 61 16.79 -7.53 10.13
C PRO A 61 18.02 -6.76 10.60
N ASP A 62 18.23 -6.68 11.91
CA ASP A 62 19.44 -6.07 12.46
C ASP A 62 20.65 -7.02 12.31
N ALA A 63 21.86 -6.46 12.21
CA ALA A 63 23.08 -7.27 12.12
C ALA A 63 23.30 -8.15 13.37
N SER A 64 22.77 -7.75 14.53
CA SER A 64 22.82 -8.52 15.77
C SER A 64 21.80 -9.66 15.83
N GLN A 65 20.93 -9.80 14.82
CA GLN A 65 19.95 -10.88 14.77
C GLN A 65 20.66 -12.24 14.78
N GLN A 66 20.31 -13.08 15.76
CA GLN A 66 20.90 -14.41 15.86
C GLN A 66 20.52 -15.24 14.62
N LYS A 67 21.53 -15.81 13.95
CA LYS A 67 21.32 -16.66 12.77
C LYS A 67 20.92 -18.08 13.20
N PRO A 68 20.00 -18.73 12.47
CA PRO A 68 19.69 -20.13 12.72
C PRO A 68 20.95 -21.00 12.65
N LEU A 69 21.06 -21.97 13.57
CA LEU A 69 22.13 -22.97 13.51
C LEU A 69 21.93 -23.91 12.32
N LYS A 70 23.00 -24.59 11.88
CA LYS A 70 22.90 -25.62 10.85
C LYS A 70 21.95 -26.74 11.32
N PRO A 71 21.02 -27.23 10.47
CA PRO A 71 20.16 -28.36 10.82
C PRO A 71 20.97 -29.55 11.34
N GLY A 72 20.48 -30.20 12.40
CA GLY A 72 21.16 -31.34 13.03
C GLY A 72 22.29 -30.99 14.02
N THR A 73 22.61 -29.72 14.23
CA THR A 73 23.66 -29.29 15.19
C THR A 73 23.14 -28.87 16.57
N ALA A 74 21.87 -29.17 16.87
CA ALA A 74 21.26 -28.83 18.15
C ALA A 74 21.93 -29.60 19.29
N LYS A 75 22.45 -28.87 20.29
CA LYS A 75 23.09 -29.45 21.49
C LYS A 75 22.13 -29.61 22.67
N VAL A 76 21.02 -28.87 22.68
CA VAL A 76 20.06 -28.81 23.77
C VAL A 76 18.65 -28.88 23.19
N SER A 77 17.78 -29.68 23.80
CA SER A 77 16.38 -29.78 23.40
C SER A 77 15.59 -28.57 23.88
N LEU A 78 14.76 -28.01 23.00
CA LEU A 78 13.80 -26.95 23.33
C LEU A 78 12.83 -27.38 24.44
N LYS A 79 12.49 -28.67 24.50
CA LYS A 79 11.66 -29.27 25.56
C LYS A 79 12.29 -29.03 26.94
N THR A 80 13.60 -29.26 27.08
CA THR A 80 14.33 -29.08 28.34
C THR A 80 14.35 -27.62 28.80
N ILE A 81 14.39 -26.67 27.87
CA ILE A 81 14.34 -25.23 28.18
C ILE A 81 12.93 -24.82 28.65
N LEU A 82 11.89 -25.37 28.01
CA LEU A 82 10.49 -24.98 28.24
C LEU A 82 9.86 -25.63 29.49
N GLU A 83 10.30 -26.84 29.86
CA GLU A 83 9.79 -27.57 31.03
C GLU A 83 10.53 -27.24 32.33
N GLY A 84 11.59 -26.43 32.26
CA GLY A 84 12.48 -26.12 33.39
C GLY A 84 13.42 -27.29 33.74
N PRO A 85 14.56 -27.03 34.40
CA PRO A 85 15.41 -28.10 34.90
C PRO A 85 14.61 -28.94 35.89
N GLN A 86 14.47 -30.25 35.61
CA GLN A 86 13.96 -31.19 36.60
C GLN A 86 14.99 -31.30 37.71
N ASP A 87 14.84 -30.48 38.75
CA ASP A 87 15.52 -30.66 40.03
C ASP A 87 15.17 -32.06 40.54
N ARG A 88 16.19 -32.92 40.62
CA ARG A 88 16.18 -34.17 41.38
C ARG A 88 16.83 -33.93 42.73
#